data_AF-A0A847C179-F1
#
_entry.id   AF-A0A847C179-F1
#
_cell.length_a   1.000
_cell.length_b   1.000
_cell.length_c   1.000
_cell.angle_alpha   90.00
_cell.angle_beta   90.00
_cell.angle_gamma   90.00
#
_symmetry.space_group_name_H-M   'P 1'
#
loop_
_entity.id
_entity.type
_entity.pdbx_description
1 polymer ?
#
loop_
_entity_poly.entity_id
_entity_poly.type
_entity_poly.pdbx_seq_one_letter_code
_entity_poly.pdbx_strand_id
1 'polypeptide(L)'
;MLPSFYWLMVLFVPLVIGVGSGFTMDNEDRSLPERFSVEVFPAVRNQYQEQDAVVYHFDGERVSGSWQRTDFIPKPDSKGTVKWVTTTRMEGTFRGGVLQGEQQSESVYLRDPGDYGPDFPGGAVMRHFYRGEIEGRLQPDGRIKGRVTTTLTRQLGLNYGAATEGEGTRYWWAEQPLNKHIAPATLDYWVPLPSDAWFNSRYILASGAETFRLRQALERLDRYLTEAGDNLLAGRYPLAQRQSETIRAEIDNLRQYVGSGDRASRISFRGLPTDDAMIRRIRLQFMMEKWKEAYTIVNEALGQVQKELANLRGILSANVFKSIIKNYISWSGSIPTDIESGIAGYSPITSIAELPRGFLGWYEAGQKDAGILQDQFRKKRALEELEVFYEKKRHYIVDQRKEVAVLLKALDQSPLAGLDGSLHGFFSSLDWAPWLPGAQRSEAMRQLRGSQNP
;
A
#
# COMPACT_ATOMS: atom_id res chain seq x y z
N MET A 1 12.23 -37.44 9.49
CA MET A 1 10.83 -36.98 9.53
C MET A 1 10.81 -35.59 10.12
N LEU A 2 10.67 -34.56 9.28
CA LEU A 2 10.58 -33.17 9.72
C LEU A 2 9.09 -32.81 9.94
N PRO A 3 8.74 -32.03 10.98
CA PRO A 3 7.34 -31.67 11.23
C PRO A 3 6.81 -30.79 10.09
N SER A 4 5.59 -31.07 9.67
CA SER A 4 4.84 -30.26 8.71
C SER A 4 4.49 -28.91 9.36
N PHE A 5 5.34 -27.91 9.15
CA PHE A 5 5.06 -26.52 9.52
C PHE A 5 4.17 -25.87 8.46
N TYR A 6 2.92 -25.59 8.84
CA TYR A 6 2.01 -24.75 8.06
C TYR A 6 2.55 -23.31 8.02
N TRP A 7 3.11 -22.90 6.89
CA TRP A 7 3.46 -21.50 6.65
C TRP A 7 2.21 -20.70 6.30
N LEU A 8 1.92 -19.67 7.08
CA LEU A 8 1.02 -18.59 6.72
C LEU A 8 1.66 -17.84 5.55
N MET A 9 1.18 -18.09 4.34
CA MET A 9 1.72 -17.47 3.14
C MET A 9 1.20 -16.03 3.04
N VAL A 10 2.09 -15.06 3.29
CA VAL A 10 1.80 -13.64 3.06
C VAL A 10 1.96 -13.37 1.56
N LEU A 11 0.84 -13.08 0.89
CA LEU A 11 0.81 -12.60 -0.48
C LEU A 11 1.35 -11.17 -0.52
N PHE A 12 2.51 -10.96 -1.14
CA PHE A 12 3.14 -9.65 -1.26
C PHE A 12 2.89 -9.06 -2.66
N VAL A 13 2.08 -8.01 -2.70
CA VAL A 13 1.69 -7.28 -3.92
C VAL A 13 2.42 -5.92 -3.93
N PRO A 14 3.36 -5.65 -4.84
CA PRO A 14 3.91 -4.30 -5.00
C PRO A 14 2.88 -3.42 -5.70
N LEU A 15 2.07 -2.72 -4.92
CA LEU A 15 0.98 -1.86 -5.37
C LEU A 15 1.52 -0.63 -6.16
N VAL A 16 1.29 -0.59 -7.49
CA VAL A 16 1.55 0.61 -8.32
C VAL A 16 0.24 1.02 -8.99
N ILE A 17 -0.32 2.18 -8.60
CA ILE A 17 -1.72 2.50 -8.84
C ILE A 17 -1.95 3.65 -9.81
N GLY A 18 -2.91 3.40 -10.68
CA GLY A 18 -3.67 4.36 -11.48
C GLY A 18 -4.88 3.64 -12.08
N VAL A 19 -6.04 4.30 -12.12
CA VAL A 19 -7.23 3.84 -12.87
C VAL A 19 -7.95 5.09 -13.39
N GLY A 20 -8.37 5.05 -14.65
CA GLY A 20 -8.88 6.21 -15.40
C GLY A 20 -10.34 6.14 -15.83
N SER A 21 -10.67 7.05 -16.75
CA SER A 21 -11.80 7.08 -17.70
C SER A 21 -11.45 8.20 -18.70
N GLY A 22 -11.65 8.18 -20.01
CA GLY A 22 -12.23 7.24 -20.96
C GLY A 22 -12.53 8.09 -22.20
N PHE A 23 -11.61 8.14 -23.18
CA PHE A 23 -11.84 8.61 -24.55
C PHE A 23 -10.82 7.95 -25.48
N THR A 24 -11.27 7.57 -26.68
CA THR A 24 -10.46 7.08 -27.79
C THR A 24 -9.69 8.23 -28.40
N MET A 25 -8.40 8.33 -28.11
CA MET A 25 -7.43 8.97 -28.99
C MET A 25 -6.74 7.86 -29.77
N ASP A 26 -6.64 8.02 -31.08
CA ASP A 26 -5.92 7.08 -31.93
C ASP A 26 -4.48 6.93 -31.42
N ASN A 27 -4.19 5.73 -30.92
CA ASN A 27 -2.93 5.36 -30.25
C ASN A 27 -1.73 5.31 -31.22
N GLU A 28 -1.90 5.67 -32.49
CA GLU A 28 -0.93 5.42 -33.56
C GLU A 28 0.15 6.50 -33.68
N ASP A 29 -0.06 7.73 -33.20
CA ASP A 29 0.80 8.89 -33.56
C ASP A 29 1.77 9.41 -32.49
N ARG A 30 1.99 8.67 -31.39
CA ARG A 30 3.14 8.97 -30.52
C ARG A 30 4.39 8.30 -31.07
N SER A 31 5.17 9.04 -31.86
CA SER A 31 6.55 8.65 -32.20
C SER A 31 7.42 8.71 -30.93
N LEU A 32 7.45 7.62 -30.17
CA LEU A 32 8.43 7.47 -29.10
C LEU A 32 9.84 7.48 -29.70
N PRO A 33 10.87 7.93 -28.95
CA PRO A 33 12.25 7.77 -29.38
C PRO A 33 12.52 6.31 -29.71
N GLU A 34 13.32 6.04 -30.74
CA GLU A 34 13.67 4.68 -31.16
C GLU A 34 14.32 3.90 -30.00
N ARG A 35 15.05 4.59 -29.12
CA ARG A 35 15.66 4.01 -27.91
C ARG A 35 15.48 4.94 -26.72
N PHE A 36 14.96 4.41 -25.62
CA PHE A 36 14.89 5.14 -24.35
C PHE A 36 14.87 4.18 -23.17
N SER A 37 15.02 4.71 -21.96
CA SER A 37 14.88 3.94 -20.73
C SER A 37 13.98 4.69 -19.75
N VAL A 38 13.18 3.93 -19.01
CA VAL A 38 12.29 4.44 -17.98
C VAL A 38 12.68 3.81 -16.65
N GLU A 39 12.99 4.64 -15.69
CA GLU A 39 13.22 4.22 -14.31
C GLU A 39 11.93 4.36 -13.50
N VAL A 40 11.47 3.25 -12.91
CA VAL A 40 10.26 3.18 -12.09
C VAL A 40 10.66 2.88 -10.66
N PHE A 41 10.44 3.85 -9.78
CA PHE A 41 10.68 3.67 -8.36
C PHE A 41 9.48 2.98 -7.70
N PRO A 42 9.69 1.92 -6.90
CA PRO A 42 8.62 1.31 -6.14
C PRO A 42 8.05 2.32 -5.13
N ALA A 43 6.73 2.47 -5.10
CA ALA A 43 6.04 3.44 -4.26
C ALA A 43 6.14 3.14 -2.75
N VAL A 44 6.56 1.92 -2.39
CA VAL A 44 6.68 1.47 -1.00
C VAL A 44 8.15 1.20 -0.70
N ARG A 45 8.79 2.13 0.03
CA ARG A 45 9.95 1.83 0.88
C ARG A 45 9.43 1.67 2.29
N ASN A 46 9.40 0.46 2.80
CA ASN A 46 9.15 0.21 4.22
C ASN A 46 10.38 -0.47 4.81
N GLN A 47 10.53 -0.43 6.14
CA GLN A 47 11.70 -0.98 6.83
C GLN A 47 11.94 -2.49 6.62
N TYR A 48 10.98 -3.20 6.00
CA TYR A 48 11.02 -4.62 5.71
C TYR A 48 11.23 -4.91 4.22
N GLN A 49 11.43 -3.88 3.39
CA GLN A 49 11.53 -4.03 1.94
C GLN A 49 12.53 -3.06 1.33
N GLU A 50 13.50 -3.62 0.61
CA GLU A 50 14.43 -2.89 -0.22
C GLU A 50 14.23 -3.35 -1.66
N GLN A 51 13.88 -2.43 -2.56
CA GLN A 51 13.79 -2.72 -3.98
C GLN A 51 14.49 -1.63 -4.76
N ASP A 52 15.39 -2.03 -5.65
CA ASP A 52 16.04 -1.12 -6.59
C ASP A 52 15.00 -0.53 -7.55
N ALA A 53 15.33 0.60 -8.15
CA ALA A 53 14.51 1.13 -9.22
C ALA A 53 14.45 0.13 -10.37
N VAL A 54 13.25 -0.04 -10.94
CA VAL A 54 13.07 -0.91 -12.10
C VAL A 54 13.37 -0.09 -13.35
N VAL A 55 14.44 -0.44 -14.06
CA VAL A 55 14.76 0.21 -15.33
C VAL A 55 14.21 -0.64 -16.47
N TYR A 56 13.27 -0.07 -17.22
CA TYR A 56 12.77 -0.63 -18.48
C TYR A 56 13.53 0.00 -19.64
N HIS A 57 14.14 -0.81 -20.48
CA HIS A 57 14.79 -0.39 -21.71
C HIS A 57 13.87 -0.67 -22.89
N PHE A 58 13.59 0.38 -23.67
CA PHE A 58 12.83 0.30 -24.91
C PHE A 58 13.82 0.47 -26.07
N ASP A 59 13.90 -0.53 -26.96
CA ASP A 59 14.74 -0.54 -28.16
C ASP A 59 13.88 -0.96 -29.37
N GLY A 60 13.36 0.05 -30.07
CA GLY A 60 12.31 -0.11 -31.07
C GLY A 60 11.04 -0.69 -30.45
N GLU A 61 10.58 -1.82 -31.00
CA GLU A 61 9.45 -2.56 -30.44
C GLU A 61 9.86 -3.42 -29.23
N ARG A 62 11.15 -3.65 -28.95
CA ARG A 62 11.58 -4.54 -27.85
C ARG A 62 11.57 -3.79 -26.52
N VAL A 63 11.07 -4.46 -25.48
CA VAL A 63 11.16 -4.00 -24.09
C VAL A 63 11.92 -5.02 -23.26
N SER A 64 12.84 -4.57 -22.41
CA SER A 64 13.50 -5.43 -21.43
C SER A 64 13.68 -4.71 -20.10
N GLY A 65 13.84 -5.48 -19.02
CA GLY A 65 14.12 -4.93 -17.70
C GLY A 65 14.71 -5.98 -16.77
N SER A 66 15.47 -5.54 -15.78
CA SER A 66 16.01 -6.40 -14.74
C SER A 66 16.07 -5.64 -13.43
N TRP A 67 15.65 -6.27 -12.33
CA TRP A 67 15.69 -5.66 -11.01
C TRP A 67 15.81 -6.70 -9.91
N GLN A 68 16.23 -6.24 -8.74
CA GLN A 68 16.33 -7.05 -7.54
C GLN A 68 15.47 -6.45 -6.43
N ARG A 69 14.82 -7.34 -5.68
CA ARG A 69 14.06 -7.01 -4.48
C ARG A 69 14.58 -7.84 -3.31
N THR A 70 14.70 -7.23 -2.15
CA THR A 70 15.02 -7.87 -0.89
C THR A 70 13.89 -7.63 0.09
N ASP A 71 13.26 -8.69 0.56
CA ASP A 71 12.24 -8.67 1.60
C ASP A 71 12.85 -9.18 2.93
N PHE A 72 12.58 -8.48 4.04
CA PHE A 72 12.99 -8.86 5.40
C PHE A 72 11.77 -9.28 6.20
N ILE A 73 11.54 -10.58 6.33
CA ILE A 73 10.35 -11.12 7.00
C ILE A 73 10.67 -11.39 8.47
N PRO A 74 9.96 -10.76 9.43
CA PRO A 74 10.11 -11.07 10.85
C PRO A 74 9.75 -12.54 11.12
N LYS A 75 10.57 -13.25 11.89
CA LYS A 75 10.23 -14.61 12.34
C LYS A 75 9.13 -14.53 13.40
N PRO A 76 8.03 -15.32 13.30
CA PRO A 76 6.92 -15.28 14.26
C PRO A 76 7.30 -15.60 15.72
N ASP A 77 8.40 -16.33 15.91
CA ASP A 77 8.79 -16.98 17.17
C ASP A 77 10.23 -16.71 17.61
N SER A 78 10.98 -15.84 16.93
CA SER A 78 12.37 -15.55 17.29
C SER A 78 12.80 -14.09 17.06
N LYS A 79 13.89 -13.68 17.73
CA LYS A 79 14.59 -12.41 17.49
C LYS A 79 15.41 -12.53 16.20
N GLY A 80 14.76 -12.49 15.04
CA GLY A 80 15.47 -12.55 13.76
C GLY A 80 14.59 -12.23 12.56
N THR A 81 15.25 -11.96 11.44
CA THR A 81 14.59 -11.70 10.15
C THR A 81 15.07 -12.70 9.12
N VAL A 82 14.15 -13.20 8.32
CA VAL A 82 14.46 -13.96 7.12
C VAL A 82 14.71 -12.97 5.98
N LYS A 83 15.83 -13.14 5.27
CA LYS A 83 16.11 -12.38 4.06
C LYS A 83 15.65 -13.16 2.83
N TRP A 84 14.73 -12.58 2.06
CA TRP A 84 14.25 -13.15 0.81
C TRP A 84 14.67 -12.25 -0.34
N VAL A 85 15.54 -12.75 -1.22
CA VAL A 85 16.04 -11.99 -2.37
C VAL A 85 15.36 -12.50 -3.63
N THR A 86 14.68 -11.63 -4.37
CA THR A 86 14.08 -11.93 -5.66
C THR A 86 14.79 -11.16 -6.77
N THR A 87 15.37 -11.89 -7.71
CA THR A 87 15.92 -11.33 -8.94
C THR A 87 14.94 -11.58 -10.06
N THR A 88 14.57 -10.52 -10.77
CA THR A 88 13.59 -10.58 -11.84
C THR A 88 14.15 -10.05 -13.14
N ARG A 89 13.86 -10.73 -14.24
CA ARG A 89 14.12 -10.31 -15.61
C ARG A 89 12.82 -10.30 -16.39
N MET A 90 12.68 -9.31 -17.26
CA MET A 90 11.51 -9.12 -18.11
C MET A 90 11.98 -8.88 -19.54
N GLU A 91 11.28 -9.51 -20.47
CA GLU A 91 11.43 -9.28 -21.91
C GLU A 91 10.06 -9.24 -22.57
N GLY A 92 9.88 -8.38 -23.58
CA GLY A 92 8.61 -8.24 -24.26
C GLY A 92 8.69 -7.34 -25.48
N THR A 93 7.52 -6.99 -25.98
CA THR A 93 7.33 -6.06 -27.10
C THR A 93 6.33 -4.96 -26.73
N PHE A 94 6.58 -3.75 -27.23
CA PHE A 94 5.66 -2.62 -27.17
C PHE A 94 5.36 -2.13 -28.59
N ARG A 95 4.16 -2.42 -29.09
CA ARG A 95 3.74 -2.08 -30.45
C ARG A 95 2.29 -1.62 -30.47
N GLY A 96 2.01 -0.53 -31.20
CA GLY A 96 0.65 0.01 -31.34
C GLY A 96 -0.01 0.36 -29.99
N GLY A 97 0.80 0.81 -29.03
CA GLY A 97 0.33 1.09 -27.67
C GLY A 97 0.04 -0.15 -26.81
N VAL A 98 0.42 -1.36 -27.24
CA VAL A 98 0.23 -2.60 -26.47
C VAL A 98 1.59 -3.14 -26.02
N LEU A 99 1.74 -3.36 -24.72
CA LEU A 99 2.88 -4.05 -24.11
C LEU A 99 2.51 -5.52 -23.92
N GLN A 100 3.30 -6.44 -24.46
CA GLN A 100 3.19 -7.87 -24.18
C GLN A 100 4.56 -8.40 -23.79
N GLY A 101 4.65 -9.29 -22.81
CA GLY A 101 5.94 -9.83 -22.44
C GLY A 101 5.86 -10.94 -21.42
N GLU A 102 7.04 -11.44 -21.07
CA GLU A 102 7.22 -12.43 -20.05
C GLU A 102 8.21 -11.94 -19.00
N GLN A 103 7.96 -12.35 -17.77
CA GLN A 103 8.81 -12.13 -16.63
C GLN A 103 9.31 -13.48 -16.12
N GLN A 104 10.59 -13.56 -15.78
CA GLN A 104 11.16 -14.67 -15.04
C GLN A 104 11.73 -14.15 -13.74
N SER A 105 11.28 -14.70 -12.62
CA SER A 105 11.78 -14.34 -11.30
C SER A 105 12.36 -15.56 -10.60
N GLU A 106 13.52 -15.38 -10.02
CA GLU A 106 14.10 -16.33 -9.08
C GLU A 106 14.13 -15.70 -7.70
N SER A 107 13.45 -16.32 -6.74
CA SER A 107 13.45 -15.90 -5.36
C SER A 107 14.20 -16.88 -4.48
N VAL A 108 15.19 -16.38 -3.77
CA VAL A 108 16.11 -17.13 -2.92
C VAL A 108 15.87 -16.77 -1.47
N TYR A 109 15.50 -17.77 -0.67
CA TYR A 109 15.36 -17.63 0.77
C TYR A 109 16.73 -17.86 1.43
N LEU A 110 17.19 -16.89 2.20
CA LEU A 110 18.44 -16.95 2.95
C LEU A 110 18.15 -17.13 4.44
N ARG A 111 18.84 -18.07 5.07
CA ARG A 111 18.75 -18.26 6.53
C ARG A 111 19.56 -17.17 7.24
N ASP A 112 19.14 -16.82 8.45
CA ASP A 112 19.85 -15.86 9.30
C ASP A 112 21.26 -16.41 9.65
N PRO A 113 22.32 -15.60 9.53
CA PRO A 113 23.67 -15.98 9.96
C PRO A 113 23.77 -16.48 11.40
N GLY A 114 22.91 -15.98 12.31
CA GLY A 114 22.85 -16.44 13.69
C GLY A 114 22.35 -17.88 13.84
N ASP A 115 21.70 -18.44 12.82
CA ASP A 115 21.22 -19.83 12.81
C ASP A 115 22.18 -20.80 12.08
N TYR A 116 23.39 -20.33 11.71
CA TYR A 116 24.38 -21.18 11.07
C TYR A 116 24.96 -22.16 12.09
N GLY A 117 25.17 -23.40 11.67
CA GLY A 117 25.66 -24.47 12.51
C GLY A 117 26.68 -25.34 11.78
N PRO A 118 27.34 -26.27 12.49
CA PRO A 118 28.29 -27.20 11.86
C PRO A 118 27.65 -28.02 10.72
N ASP A 119 26.34 -28.30 10.83
CA ASP A 119 25.56 -29.03 9.83
C ASP A 119 24.87 -28.13 8.79
N PHE A 120 25.12 -26.81 8.82
CA PHE A 120 24.64 -25.86 7.81
C PHE A 120 25.53 -24.60 7.80
N PRO A 121 26.53 -24.50 6.91
CA PRO A 121 27.51 -23.41 6.91
C PRO A 121 26.95 -22.06 6.42
N GLY A 122 25.66 -22.02 6.04
CA GLY A 122 24.94 -20.81 5.67
C GLY A 122 24.43 -20.80 4.22
N GLY A 123 23.71 -19.74 3.87
CA GLY A 123 23.23 -19.49 2.51
C GLY A 123 21.77 -19.85 2.24
N ALA A 124 21.48 -20.09 0.97
CA ALA A 124 20.12 -20.29 0.48
C ALA A 124 19.58 -21.67 0.88
N VAL A 125 18.37 -21.72 1.47
CA VAL A 125 17.71 -22.99 1.81
C VAL A 125 16.55 -23.32 0.87
N MET A 126 15.98 -22.33 0.19
CA MET A 126 14.91 -22.50 -0.77
C MET A 126 15.11 -21.58 -1.97
N ARG A 127 14.78 -22.08 -3.17
CA ARG A 127 14.71 -21.30 -4.41
C ARG A 127 13.36 -21.51 -5.06
N HIS A 128 12.66 -20.42 -5.33
CA HIS A 128 11.39 -20.39 -6.04
C HIS A 128 11.60 -19.76 -7.42
N PHE A 129 11.01 -20.37 -8.44
CA PHE A 129 11.05 -19.86 -9.80
C PHE A 129 9.63 -19.52 -10.23
N TYR A 130 9.44 -18.28 -10.65
CA TYR A 130 8.17 -17.77 -11.10
C TYR A 130 8.25 -17.39 -12.58
N ARG A 131 7.16 -17.64 -13.30
CA ARG A 131 6.92 -17.09 -14.64
C ARG A 131 5.76 -16.11 -14.55
N GLY A 132 5.96 -14.91 -15.07
CA GLY A 132 4.94 -13.89 -15.18
C GLY A 132 4.56 -13.65 -16.64
N GLU A 133 3.27 -13.53 -16.91
CA GLU A 133 2.77 -13.04 -18.20
C GLU A 133 2.40 -11.57 -18.04
N ILE A 134 2.91 -10.71 -18.93
CA ILE A 134 2.72 -9.27 -18.90
C ILE A 134 1.81 -8.86 -20.04
N GLU A 135 0.76 -8.12 -19.69
CA GLU A 135 -0.11 -7.44 -20.64
C GLU A 135 -0.25 -5.98 -20.22
N GLY A 136 -0.01 -5.04 -21.14
CA GLY A 136 -0.16 -3.63 -20.85
C GLY A 136 -0.72 -2.86 -22.02
N ARG A 137 -1.32 -1.71 -21.72
CA ARG A 137 -1.84 -0.78 -22.72
C ARG A 137 -1.45 0.65 -22.40
N LEU A 138 -0.96 1.36 -23.40
CA LEU A 138 -0.79 2.80 -23.39
C LEU A 138 -2.15 3.45 -23.11
N GLN A 139 -2.13 4.38 -22.16
CA GLN A 139 -3.29 5.13 -21.74
C GLN A 139 -3.22 6.54 -22.33
N PRO A 140 -4.36 7.24 -22.44
CA PRO A 140 -4.40 8.61 -22.97
C PRO A 140 -3.52 9.61 -22.22
N ASP A 141 -3.22 9.33 -20.95
CA ASP A 141 -2.33 10.14 -20.12
C ASP A 141 -0.83 9.94 -20.42
N GLY A 142 -0.50 9.08 -21.40
CA GLY A 142 0.86 8.82 -21.84
C GLY A 142 1.62 7.78 -21.02
N ARG A 143 0.95 7.06 -20.11
CA ARG A 143 1.56 5.99 -19.32
C ARG A 143 1.07 4.62 -19.81
N ILE A 144 1.86 3.57 -19.61
CA ILE A 144 1.42 2.19 -19.85
C ILE A 144 0.80 1.67 -18.56
N LYS A 145 -0.46 1.23 -18.60
CA LYS A 145 -1.06 0.41 -17.55
C LYS A 145 -0.76 -1.05 -17.86
N GLY A 146 0.15 -1.65 -17.10
CA GLY A 146 0.52 -3.06 -17.17
C GLY A 146 -0.22 -3.91 -16.14
N ARG A 147 -0.36 -5.18 -16.45
CA ARG A 147 -0.78 -6.27 -15.57
C ARG A 147 0.23 -7.39 -15.72
N VAL A 148 0.72 -7.91 -14.60
CA VAL A 148 1.53 -9.11 -14.56
C VAL A 148 0.82 -10.20 -13.77
N THR A 149 0.69 -11.39 -14.36
CA THR A 149 0.16 -12.58 -13.71
C THR A 149 1.29 -13.55 -13.46
N THR A 150 1.73 -13.68 -12.22
CA THR A 150 2.87 -14.53 -11.83
C THR A 150 2.42 -15.88 -11.28
N THR A 151 3.04 -16.94 -11.77
CA THR A 151 2.78 -18.33 -11.37
C THR A 151 4.09 -18.97 -10.92
N LEU A 152 4.06 -19.68 -9.79
CA LEU A 152 5.19 -20.50 -9.33
C LEU A 152 5.33 -21.71 -10.25
N THR A 153 6.44 -21.82 -10.97
CA THR A 153 6.68 -22.90 -11.94
C THR A 153 7.59 -23.98 -11.39
N ARG A 154 8.47 -23.64 -10.44
CA ARG A 154 9.42 -24.59 -9.84
C ARG A 154 9.79 -24.18 -8.43
N GLN A 155 10.02 -25.16 -7.57
CA GLN A 155 10.52 -24.97 -6.21
C GLN A 155 11.64 -25.97 -5.93
N LEU A 156 12.79 -25.46 -5.48
CA LEU A 156 13.93 -26.26 -5.05
C LEU A 156 14.16 -26.05 -3.56
N GLY A 157 14.32 -27.15 -2.83
CA GLY A 157 14.77 -27.17 -1.45
C GLY A 157 16.21 -27.65 -1.37
N LEU A 158 16.98 -27.04 -0.48
CA LEU A 158 18.33 -27.51 -0.18
C LEU A 158 18.22 -28.72 0.75
N ASN A 159 18.53 -29.89 0.21
CA ASN A 159 18.63 -31.12 0.99
C ASN A 159 20.06 -31.29 1.50
N TYR A 160 20.17 -32.00 2.62
CA TYR A 160 21.45 -32.40 3.19
C TYR A 160 21.37 -33.83 3.71
N GLY A 161 22.50 -34.52 3.69
CA GLY A 161 22.60 -35.89 4.21
C GLY A 161 24.06 -36.34 4.31
N ALA A 162 24.28 -37.43 5.03
CA ALA A 162 25.57 -38.08 5.07
C ALA A 162 25.93 -38.54 3.65
N ALA A 163 27.05 -38.03 3.11
CA ALA A 163 27.80 -38.84 2.17
C ALA A 163 28.30 -40.06 2.97
N THR A 164 28.53 -41.20 2.33
CA THR A 164 28.96 -42.48 2.93
C THR A 164 29.87 -42.35 4.16
N GLU A 165 29.75 -43.28 5.13
CA GLU A 165 30.50 -43.24 6.42
C GLU A 165 31.93 -42.69 6.27
N GLY A 166 32.17 -41.48 6.80
CA GLY A 166 33.47 -40.80 6.77
C GLY A 166 33.57 -39.59 5.83
N GLU A 167 32.63 -39.40 4.90
CA GLU A 167 32.53 -38.20 4.07
C GLU A 167 31.56 -37.20 4.69
N GLY A 168 31.98 -35.94 4.88
CA GLY A 168 31.17 -34.91 5.54
C GLY A 168 29.79 -34.66 4.89
N THR A 169 28.97 -33.83 5.54
CA THR A 169 27.61 -33.51 5.08
C THR A 169 27.62 -32.97 3.64
N ARG A 170 26.92 -33.66 2.73
CA ARG A 170 26.73 -33.22 1.35
C ARG A 170 25.43 -32.46 1.22
N TYR A 171 25.44 -31.38 0.45
CA TYR A 171 24.27 -30.58 0.12
C TYR A 171 23.94 -30.69 -1.36
N TRP A 172 22.65 -30.75 -1.70
CA TRP A 172 22.19 -30.71 -3.08
C TRP A 172 20.79 -30.11 -3.18
N TRP A 173 20.50 -29.48 -4.31
CA TRP A 173 19.17 -28.98 -4.60
C TRP A 173 18.27 -30.12 -5.09
N ALA A 174 17.10 -30.27 -4.48
CA ALA A 174 16.09 -31.21 -4.91
C ALA A 174 14.79 -30.48 -5.20
N GLU A 175 14.07 -30.93 -6.23
CA GLU A 175 12.72 -30.44 -6.51
C GLU A 175 11.78 -30.80 -5.37
N GLN A 176 11.02 -29.81 -4.94
CA GLN A 176 9.96 -29.97 -3.95
C GLN A 176 8.62 -29.95 -4.68
N PRO A 177 7.62 -30.69 -4.19
CA PRO A 177 6.29 -30.62 -4.75
C PRO A 177 5.77 -29.18 -4.69
N LEU A 178 5.33 -28.67 -5.84
CA LEU A 178 4.67 -27.37 -5.90
C LEU A 178 3.43 -27.43 -5.02
N ASN A 179 3.30 -26.49 -4.09
CA ASN A 179 2.08 -26.35 -3.33
C ASN A 179 0.98 -25.86 -4.28
N LYS A 180 0.12 -26.78 -4.72
CA LYS A 180 -0.97 -26.52 -5.68
C LYS A 180 -2.02 -25.51 -5.17
N HIS A 181 -1.94 -25.12 -3.90
CA HIS A 181 -2.79 -24.09 -3.30
C HIS A 181 -2.25 -22.66 -3.49
N ILE A 182 -1.07 -22.49 -4.09
CA ILE A 182 -0.55 -21.16 -4.40
C ILE A 182 -1.24 -20.68 -5.68
N ALA A 183 -2.28 -19.86 -5.52
CA ALA A 183 -2.94 -19.20 -6.63
C ALA A 183 -1.98 -18.23 -7.35
N PRO A 184 -2.12 -18.05 -8.68
CA PRO A 184 -1.40 -17.01 -9.40
C PRO A 184 -1.62 -15.64 -8.77
N ALA A 185 -0.54 -14.87 -8.62
CA ALA A 185 -0.63 -13.50 -8.12
C ALA A 185 -0.72 -12.54 -9.31
N THR A 186 -1.80 -11.76 -9.36
CA THR A 186 -2.00 -10.72 -10.37
C THR A 186 -1.66 -9.36 -9.79
N LEU A 187 -0.87 -8.58 -10.52
CA LEU A 187 -0.49 -7.23 -10.14
C LEU A 187 -0.71 -6.26 -11.30
N ASP A 188 -1.39 -5.16 -11.04
CA ASP A 188 -1.46 -4.02 -11.96
C ASP A 188 -0.37 -2.99 -11.61
N TYR A 189 0.29 -2.41 -12.63
CA TYR A 189 1.33 -1.40 -12.47
C TYR A 189 1.30 -0.35 -13.59
N TRP A 190 2.07 0.74 -13.40
CA TRP A 190 2.13 1.86 -14.34
C TRP A 190 3.56 2.20 -14.72
N VAL A 191 3.83 2.29 -16.02
CA VAL A 191 5.13 2.71 -16.56
C VAL A 191 4.97 4.10 -17.18
N PRO A 192 5.61 5.15 -16.63
CA PRO A 192 5.61 6.46 -17.25
C PRO A 192 6.50 6.43 -18.51
N LEU A 193 5.98 6.77 -19.68
CA LEU A 193 6.83 6.92 -20.86
C LEU A 193 7.54 8.28 -20.83
N PRO A 194 8.71 8.43 -21.49
CA PRO A 194 9.32 9.73 -21.68
C PRO A 194 8.29 10.66 -22.32
N SER A 195 7.97 11.74 -21.60
CA SER A 195 7.06 12.75 -22.10
C SER A 195 7.85 13.74 -22.92
N ASP A 196 7.31 14.17 -24.05
CA ASP A 196 7.71 15.39 -24.77
C ASP A 196 7.35 16.66 -23.96
N ALA A 197 7.11 16.53 -22.66
CA ALA A 197 6.65 17.60 -21.80
C ALA A 197 7.83 18.45 -21.34
N TRP A 198 7.85 19.69 -21.82
CA TRP A 198 8.77 20.72 -21.37
C TRP A 198 8.26 21.44 -20.11
N PHE A 199 6.98 21.23 -19.73
CA PHE A 199 6.41 21.69 -18.45
C PHE A 199 5.73 20.54 -17.72
N ASN A 200 6.14 20.27 -16.48
CA ASN A 200 5.62 19.18 -15.68
C ASN A 200 5.59 19.58 -14.20
N SER A 201 4.41 19.94 -13.71
CA SER A 201 4.14 20.36 -12.33
C SER A 201 3.11 19.45 -11.70
N ARG A 202 2.82 19.60 -10.40
CA ARG A 202 1.80 18.80 -9.73
C ARG A 202 0.45 18.83 -10.47
N TYR A 203 0.05 20.01 -10.95
CA TYR A 203 -1.29 20.22 -11.51
C TYR A 203 -1.35 20.31 -13.02
N ILE A 204 -0.22 20.51 -13.69
CA ILE A 204 -0.19 20.84 -15.12
C ILE A 204 0.92 20.05 -15.83
N LEU A 205 0.58 19.50 -16.99
CA LEU A 205 1.52 18.93 -17.94
C LEU A 205 1.37 19.71 -19.26
N ALA A 206 2.49 20.17 -19.85
CA ALA A 206 2.47 20.75 -21.19
C ALA A 206 3.58 20.19 -22.07
N SER A 207 3.24 19.94 -23.33
CA SER A 207 4.13 19.38 -24.35
C SER A 207 3.93 20.04 -25.73
N GLY A 208 4.70 19.64 -26.74
CA GLY A 208 4.68 20.29 -28.07
C GLY A 208 5.54 21.55 -28.11
N ALA A 209 5.12 22.59 -28.85
CA ALA A 209 5.89 23.84 -28.93
C ALA A 209 5.94 24.58 -27.58
N GLU A 210 7.13 24.97 -27.15
CA GLU A 210 7.34 25.88 -26.02
C GLU A 210 7.42 27.31 -26.53
N THR A 211 6.71 28.23 -25.86
CA THR A 211 6.98 29.67 -25.98
C THR A 211 7.22 30.24 -24.60
N PHE A 212 8.09 31.25 -24.50
CA PHE A 212 8.38 31.92 -23.23
C PHE A 212 7.12 32.44 -22.54
N ARG A 213 6.17 33.03 -23.30
CA ARG A 213 4.90 33.53 -22.77
C ARG A 213 4.02 32.42 -22.21
N LEU A 214 3.90 31.31 -22.95
CA LEU A 214 3.12 30.17 -22.49
C LEU A 214 3.72 29.59 -21.20
N ARG A 215 5.04 29.38 -21.16
CA ARG A 215 5.73 28.89 -19.97
C ARG A 215 5.48 29.77 -18.75
N GLN A 216 5.64 31.09 -18.88
CA GLN A 216 5.35 32.03 -17.78
C GLN A 216 3.88 31.98 -17.32
N ALA A 217 2.94 31.81 -18.24
CA ALA A 217 1.53 31.68 -17.90
C ALA A 217 1.25 30.38 -17.13
N LEU A 218 1.87 29.27 -17.52
CA LEU A 218 1.76 27.99 -16.81
C LEU A 218 2.41 28.03 -15.42
N GLU A 219 3.59 28.68 -15.28
CA GLU A 219 4.25 28.87 -13.99
C GLU A 219 3.40 29.71 -13.02
N ARG A 220 2.74 30.76 -13.54
CA ARG A 220 1.82 31.59 -12.75
C ARG A 220 0.58 30.79 -12.33
N LEU A 221 -0.01 30.03 -13.25
CA LEU A 221 -1.18 29.20 -12.95
C LEU A 221 -0.87 28.11 -11.92
N ASP A 222 0.27 27.41 -12.05
CA ASP A 222 0.68 26.37 -11.11
C ASP A 222 0.87 26.94 -9.69
N ARG A 223 1.40 28.16 -9.58
CA ARG A 223 1.48 28.87 -8.29
C ARG A 223 0.10 29.12 -7.70
N TYR A 224 -0.85 29.64 -8.46
CA TYR A 224 -2.21 29.87 -7.96
C TYR A 224 -2.90 28.56 -7.55
N LEU A 225 -2.71 27.48 -8.30
CA LEU A 225 -3.23 26.16 -7.95
C LEU A 225 -2.63 25.64 -6.64
N THR A 226 -1.32 25.80 -6.46
CA THR A 226 -0.61 25.40 -5.23
C THR A 226 -1.09 26.22 -4.03
N GLU A 227 -1.10 27.55 -4.14
CA GLU A 227 -1.54 28.43 -3.06
C GLU A 227 -3.01 28.21 -2.67
N ALA A 228 -3.87 27.89 -3.65
CA ALA A 228 -5.26 27.52 -3.39
C ALA A 228 -5.34 26.22 -2.57
N GLY A 229 -4.54 25.22 -2.92
CA GLY A 229 -4.43 23.97 -2.15
C GLY A 229 -3.97 24.20 -0.72
N ASP A 230 -2.91 25.01 -0.54
CA ASP A 230 -2.37 25.34 0.79
C ASP A 230 -3.40 26.08 1.66
N ASN A 231 -4.11 27.05 1.07
CA ASN A 231 -5.17 27.78 1.77
C ASN A 231 -6.33 26.87 2.17
N LEU A 232 -6.70 25.87 1.35
CA LEU A 232 -7.72 24.89 1.69
C LEU A 232 -7.29 23.99 2.85
N LEU A 233 -6.03 23.54 2.85
CA LEU A 233 -5.48 22.75 3.95
C LEU A 233 -5.41 23.55 5.26
N ALA A 234 -5.11 24.84 5.17
CA ALA A 234 -5.09 25.76 6.30
C ALA A 234 -6.48 26.26 6.75
N GLY A 235 -7.57 25.80 6.11
CA GLY A 235 -8.94 26.21 6.45
C GLY A 235 -9.30 27.65 6.04
N ARG A 236 -8.49 28.29 5.19
CA ARG A 236 -8.69 29.66 4.68
C ARG A 236 -9.59 29.65 3.44
N TYR A 237 -10.79 29.08 3.57
CA TYR A 237 -11.73 28.88 2.46
C TYR A 237 -12.09 30.14 1.66
N PRO A 238 -12.31 31.32 2.28
CA PRO A 238 -12.61 32.53 1.52
C PRO A 238 -11.47 32.96 0.58
N LEU A 239 -10.20 32.72 0.96
CA LEU A 239 -9.04 33.01 0.12
C LEU A 239 -8.95 32.01 -1.04
N ALA A 240 -9.11 30.72 -0.74
CA ALA A 240 -9.10 29.67 -1.76
C ALA A 240 -10.24 29.84 -2.79
N GLN A 241 -11.40 30.34 -2.37
CA GLN A 241 -12.50 30.66 -3.27
C GLN A 241 -12.13 31.78 -4.26
N ARG A 242 -11.55 32.89 -3.78
CA ARG A 242 -11.07 33.97 -4.66
C ARG A 242 -9.97 33.48 -5.61
N GLN A 243 -9.05 32.66 -5.12
CA GLN A 243 -8.00 32.07 -5.97
C GLN A 243 -8.60 31.13 -7.02
N SER A 244 -9.69 30.43 -6.71
CA SER A 244 -10.40 29.59 -7.69
C SER A 244 -11.01 30.41 -8.83
N GLU A 245 -11.49 31.63 -8.55
CA GLU A 245 -11.93 32.57 -9.59
C GLU A 245 -10.76 33.05 -10.45
N THR A 246 -9.61 33.36 -9.83
CA THR A 246 -8.38 33.71 -10.55
C THR A 246 -7.89 32.57 -11.44
N ILE A 247 -7.88 31.33 -10.94
CA ILE A 247 -7.50 30.13 -11.68
C ILE A 247 -8.35 29.98 -12.95
N ARG A 248 -9.67 30.18 -12.85
CA ARG A 248 -10.57 30.12 -14.02
C ARG A 248 -10.20 31.16 -15.07
N ALA A 249 -10.02 32.41 -14.64
CA ALA A 249 -9.65 33.49 -15.54
C ALA A 249 -8.28 33.25 -16.23
N GLU A 250 -7.31 32.71 -15.49
CA GLU A 250 -5.98 32.35 -16.04
C GLU A 250 -6.08 31.19 -17.05
N ILE A 251 -6.92 30.19 -16.80
CA ILE A 251 -7.15 29.09 -17.73
C ILE A 251 -7.85 29.58 -19.00
N ASP A 252 -8.84 30.47 -18.89
CA ASP A 252 -9.49 31.07 -20.05
C ASP A 252 -8.50 31.88 -20.91
N ASN A 253 -7.56 32.59 -20.26
CA ASN A 253 -6.47 33.28 -20.95
C ASN A 253 -5.47 32.32 -21.60
N LEU A 254 -5.19 31.17 -20.97
CA LEU A 254 -4.28 30.15 -21.52
C LEU A 254 -4.75 29.57 -22.86
N ARG A 255 -6.07 29.51 -23.08
CA ARG A 255 -6.65 29.01 -24.33
C ARG A 255 -6.10 29.71 -25.57
N GLN A 256 -5.74 30.99 -25.46
CA GLN A 256 -5.20 31.79 -26.57
C GLN A 256 -3.82 31.30 -27.06
N TYR A 257 -3.12 30.51 -26.25
CA TYR A 257 -1.79 29.99 -26.55
C TYR A 257 -1.80 28.54 -27.07
N VAL A 258 -2.96 27.88 -27.09
CA VAL A 258 -3.13 26.53 -27.62
C VAL A 258 -3.52 26.63 -29.10
N GLY A 259 -2.61 26.23 -29.98
CA GLY A 259 -2.82 26.23 -31.43
C GLY A 259 -3.41 24.91 -31.96
N SER A 260 -3.76 24.88 -33.24
CA SER A 260 -4.12 23.66 -33.97
C SER A 260 -2.98 23.22 -34.91
N GLY A 261 -2.54 21.95 -34.83
CA GLY A 261 -1.54 21.35 -35.72
C GLY A 261 -0.52 20.45 -35.00
N ASP A 262 0.28 19.69 -35.75
CA ASP A 262 1.19 18.64 -35.23
C ASP A 262 2.31 19.14 -34.30
N ARG A 263 2.60 20.44 -34.32
CA ARG A 263 3.56 21.12 -33.43
C ARG A 263 2.90 22.01 -32.38
N ALA A 264 1.58 22.00 -32.27
CA ALA A 264 0.88 22.84 -31.32
C ALA A 264 1.20 22.45 -29.87
N SER A 265 1.23 23.46 -28.99
CA SER A 265 1.34 23.24 -27.56
C SER A 265 0.10 22.50 -27.07
N ARG A 266 0.32 21.41 -26.34
CA ARG A 266 -0.73 20.60 -25.71
C ARG A 266 -0.65 20.78 -24.21
N ILE A 267 -1.78 21.04 -23.56
CA ILE A 267 -1.86 21.24 -22.11
C ILE A 267 -2.84 20.24 -21.54
N SER A 268 -2.46 19.56 -20.46
CA SER A 268 -3.31 18.67 -19.70
C SER A 268 -3.26 19.03 -18.22
N PHE A 269 -4.42 19.03 -17.56
CA PHE A 269 -4.52 19.27 -16.12
C PHE A 269 -4.53 17.95 -15.35
N ARG A 270 -3.93 17.94 -14.16
CA ARG A 270 -3.81 16.76 -13.29
C ARG A 270 -4.22 17.10 -11.87
N GLY A 271 -5.29 16.47 -11.39
CA GLY A 271 -5.85 16.74 -10.08
C GLY A 271 -6.49 18.13 -9.98
N LEU A 272 -6.84 18.50 -8.75
CA LEU A 272 -7.46 19.77 -8.38
C LEU A 272 -6.77 20.34 -7.14
N PRO A 273 -6.80 21.67 -6.93
CA PRO A 273 -6.30 22.26 -5.69
C PRO A 273 -7.08 21.77 -4.45
N THR A 274 -8.32 21.28 -4.63
CA THR A 274 -9.13 20.69 -3.56
C THR A 274 -8.74 19.26 -3.19
N ASP A 275 -7.91 18.57 -3.98
CA ASP A 275 -7.68 17.14 -3.81
C ASP A 275 -7.12 16.78 -2.44
N ASP A 276 -6.14 17.51 -1.90
CA ASP A 276 -5.54 17.19 -0.59
C ASP A 276 -6.51 17.39 0.56
N ALA A 277 -7.28 18.48 0.53
CA ALA A 277 -8.30 18.75 1.54
C ALA A 277 -9.42 17.70 1.49
N MET A 278 -9.81 17.26 0.28
CA MET A 278 -10.78 16.18 0.10
C MET A 278 -10.21 14.82 0.55
N ILE A 279 -8.95 14.54 0.27
CA ILE A 279 -8.25 13.34 0.75
C ILE A 279 -8.22 13.34 2.29
N ARG A 280 -7.88 14.47 2.92
CA ARG A 280 -7.92 14.62 4.39
C ARG A 280 -9.31 14.30 4.94
N ARG A 281 -10.36 14.83 4.31
CA ARG A 281 -11.74 14.53 4.69
C ARG A 281 -12.06 13.04 4.57
N ILE A 282 -11.72 12.39 3.46
CA ILE A 282 -11.95 10.96 3.23
C ILE A 282 -11.20 10.11 4.26
N ARG A 283 -9.95 10.47 4.59
CA ARG A 283 -9.15 9.79 5.61
C ARG A 283 -9.78 9.90 7.00
N LEU A 284 -10.27 11.08 7.38
CA LEU A 284 -10.99 11.25 8.66
C LEU A 284 -12.27 10.39 8.71
N GLN A 285 -12.99 10.24 7.60
CA GLN A 285 -14.14 9.32 7.52
C GLN A 285 -13.71 7.86 7.70
N PHE A 286 -12.65 7.44 7.02
CA PHE A 286 -12.10 6.10 7.17
C PHE A 286 -11.66 5.82 8.62
N MET A 287 -11.00 6.80 9.26
CA MET A 287 -10.63 6.70 10.67
C MET A 287 -11.84 6.56 11.59
N MET A 288 -12.94 7.27 11.31
CA MET A 288 -14.19 7.12 12.10
C MET A 288 -14.75 5.70 12.04
N GLU A 289 -14.73 5.05 10.87
CA GLU A 289 -15.15 3.66 10.73
C GLU A 289 -14.18 2.71 11.46
N LYS A 290 -12.87 2.92 11.34
CA LYS A 290 -11.87 2.10 12.05
C LYS A 290 -11.98 2.21 13.57
N TRP A 291 -12.22 3.40 14.10
CA TRP A 291 -12.48 3.57 15.52
C TRP A 291 -13.80 2.96 15.97
N LYS A 292 -14.82 2.94 15.11
CA LYS A 292 -16.09 2.25 15.39
C LYS A 292 -15.90 0.74 15.43
N GLU A 293 -15.17 0.16 14.48
CA GLU A 293 -14.77 -1.26 14.50
C GLU A 293 -14.03 -1.60 15.80
N ALA A 294 -13.00 -0.80 16.15
CA ALA A 294 -12.23 -0.97 17.38
C ALA A 294 -13.12 -0.92 18.64
N TYR A 295 -14.07 0.01 18.68
CA TYR A 295 -15.01 0.14 19.80
C TYR A 295 -15.88 -1.11 19.97
N THR A 296 -16.41 -1.66 18.87
CA THR A 296 -17.19 -2.91 18.89
C THR A 296 -16.36 -4.06 19.45
N ILE A 297 -15.14 -4.23 18.95
CA ILE A 297 -14.24 -5.33 19.36
C ILE A 297 -13.86 -5.21 20.84
N VAL A 298 -13.52 -4.00 21.31
CA VAL A 298 -13.22 -3.75 22.73
C VAL A 298 -14.41 -4.05 23.62
N ASN A 299 -15.62 -3.66 23.21
CA ASN A 299 -16.84 -3.97 23.98
C ASN A 299 -17.16 -5.47 24.01
N GLU A 300 -16.97 -6.18 22.91
CA GLU A 300 -17.13 -7.64 22.87
C GLU A 300 -16.13 -8.33 23.80
N ALA A 301 -14.85 -7.92 23.77
CA ALA A 301 -13.83 -8.44 24.65
C ALA A 301 -14.10 -8.12 26.13
N LEU A 302 -14.50 -6.89 26.43
CA LEU A 302 -14.90 -6.46 27.77
C LEU A 302 -16.09 -7.27 28.28
N GLY A 303 -17.13 -7.47 27.45
CA GLY A 303 -18.29 -8.28 27.80
C GLY A 303 -17.95 -9.74 28.08
N GLN A 304 -17.00 -10.32 27.32
CA GLN A 304 -16.47 -11.65 27.60
C GLN A 304 -15.74 -11.70 28.96
N VAL A 305 -14.87 -10.73 29.23
CA VAL A 305 -14.14 -10.65 30.52
C VAL A 305 -15.13 -10.50 31.69
N GLN A 306 -16.12 -9.63 31.57
CA GLN A 306 -17.15 -9.42 32.60
C GLN A 306 -18.01 -10.66 32.83
N LYS A 307 -18.36 -11.40 31.76
CA LYS A 307 -19.06 -12.68 31.88
C LYS A 307 -18.23 -13.72 32.62
N GLU A 308 -16.92 -13.80 32.36
CA GLU A 308 -16.01 -14.71 33.05
C GLU A 308 -15.76 -14.31 34.52
N LEU A 309 -15.70 -13.01 34.81
CA LEU A 309 -15.66 -12.48 36.19
C LEU A 309 -16.96 -12.78 36.95
N ALA A 310 -18.11 -12.74 36.29
CA ALA A 310 -19.37 -13.15 36.91
C ALA A 310 -19.42 -14.68 37.13
N ASN A 311 -18.79 -15.46 36.24
CA ASN A 311 -18.74 -16.92 36.29
C ASN A 311 -17.44 -17.47 36.88
N LEU A 312 -16.94 -16.87 37.97
CA LEU A 312 -15.70 -17.29 38.63
C LEU A 312 -15.68 -18.76 39.06
N ARG A 313 -16.87 -19.36 39.27
CA ARG A 313 -17.04 -20.78 39.64
C ARG A 313 -16.86 -21.76 38.47
N GLY A 314 -16.89 -21.30 37.21
CA GLY A 314 -16.68 -22.15 36.03
C GLY A 314 -15.20 -22.38 35.70
N ILE A 315 -14.86 -23.53 35.13
CA ILE A 315 -13.53 -23.79 34.56
C ILE A 315 -13.35 -22.89 33.34
N LEU A 316 -12.37 -21.97 33.37
CA LEU A 316 -12.07 -21.13 32.22
C LEU A 316 -11.29 -21.95 31.20
N SER A 317 -11.85 -22.15 30.01
CA SER A 317 -11.16 -22.94 28.98
C SER A 317 -10.03 -22.13 28.35
N ALA A 318 -8.91 -22.79 28.04
CA ALA A 318 -7.81 -22.20 27.28
C ALA A 318 -8.25 -21.63 25.92
N ASN A 319 -9.40 -22.08 25.38
CA ASN A 319 -9.99 -21.57 24.15
C ASN A 319 -10.59 -20.17 24.30
N VAL A 320 -11.19 -19.85 25.44
CA VAL A 320 -11.68 -18.48 25.73
C VAL A 320 -10.49 -17.52 25.84
N PHE A 321 -9.39 -17.93 26.49
CA PHE A 321 -8.14 -17.15 26.55
C PHE A 321 -7.54 -16.89 25.17
N LYS A 322 -7.41 -17.94 24.36
CA LYS A 322 -6.92 -17.82 22.99
C LYS A 322 -7.83 -16.91 22.16
N SER A 323 -9.15 -16.94 22.37
CA SER A 323 -10.08 -16.03 21.69
C SER A 323 -9.84 -14.58 22.07
N ILE A 324 -9.68 -14.26 23.37
CA ILE A 324 -9.44 -12.88 23.84
C ILE A 324 -8.13 -12.33 23.26
N ILE A 325 -7.05 -13.14 23.27
CA ILE A 325 -5.73 -12.74 22.75
C ILE A 325 -5.73 -12.66 21.22
N LYS A 326 -6.35 -13.63 20.54
CA LYS A 326 -6.48 -13.62 19.06
C LYS A 326 -7.26 -12.41 18.59
N ASN A 327 -8.37 -12.10 19.27
CA ASN A 327 -9.14 -10.90 18.99
C ASN A 327 -8.22 -9.69 19.19
N TYR A 328 -7.56 -9.56 20.35
CA TYR A 328 -6.62 -8.46 20.64
C TYR A 328 -5.59 -8.20 19.53
N ILE A 329 -4.87 -9.25 19.11
CA ILE A 329 -3.85 -9.17 18.06
C ILE A 329 -4.44 -8.77 16.69
N SER A 330 -5.66 -9.22 16.40
CA SER A 330 -6.31 -9.00 15.10
C SER A 330 -6.71 -7.54 14.87
N TRP A 331 -7.12 -6.80 15.91
CA TRP A 331 -7.57 -5.41 15.75
C TRP A 331 -6.47 -4.38 16.06
N SER A 332 -5.52 -4.72 16.92
CA SER A 332 -4.45 -3.80 17.30
C SER A 332 -3.62 -3.34 16.09
N GLY A 333 -3.34 -4.25 15.15
CA GLY A 333 -2.67 -3.93 13.88
C GLY A 333 -3.53 -3.17 12.85
N SER A 334 -4.80 -2.86 13.13
CA SER A 334 -5.74 -2.25 12.17
C SER A 334 -6.04 -0.77 12.43
N ILE A 335 -5.53 -0.19 13.52
CA ILE A 335 -5.77 1.21 13.90
C ILE A 335 -4.63 2.11 13.38
N PRO A 336 -4.94 3.18 12.63
CA PRO A 336 -3.94 4.18 12.23
C PRO A 336 -3.36 4.91 13.44
N THR A 337 -2.04 5.12 13.49
CA THR A 337 -1.36 5.75 14.63
C THR A 337 -1.35 7.26 14.65
N ASP A 338 -1.78 7.91 13.57
CA ASP A 338 -1.64 9.36 13.43
C ASP A 338 -2.85 9.99 12.72
N ILE A 339 -3.43 10.99 13.37
CA ILE A 339 -4.57 11.79 12.90
C ILE A 339 -4.12 12.78 11.81
N GLU A 340 -2.85 13.18 11.79
CA GLU A 340 -2.34 14.24 10.91
C GLU A 340 -1.68 13.73 9.61
N SER A 341 -0.84 12.69 9.65
CA SER A 341 -0.16 12.18 8.43
C SER A 341 -1.08 11.39 7.49
N GLY A 342 -2.18 10.84 8.00
CA GLY A 342 -3.23 10.18 7.21
C GLY A 342 -2.81 8.97 6.36
N ILE A 343 -1.53 8.57 6.35
CA ILE A 343 -0.99 7.37 5.69
C ILE A 343 0.15 6.72 6.51
N ALA A 344 0.77 7.40 7.47
CA ALA A 344 1.94 6.83 8.14
C ALA A 344 1.56 5.87 9.28
N GLY A 345 1.62 4.57 8.96
CA GLY A 345 1.69 3.49 9.93
C GLY A 345 0.33 3.01 10.45
N TYR A 346 -0.07 1.81 10.02
CA TYR A 346 -0.77 0.94 10.97
C TYR A 346 0.20 0.70 12.13
N SER A 347 -0.28 0.86 13.36
CA SER A 347 0.51 0.71 14.56
C SER A 347 1.36 -0.57 14.58
N PRO A 348 2.71 -0.48 14.56
CA PRO A 348 3.55 -1.52 15.14
C PRO A 348 3.54 -1.42 16.69
N ILE A 349 2.94 -0.37 17.25
CA ILE A 349 3.01 0.00 18.67
C ILE A 349 2.09 -0.87 19.53
N THR A 350 0.98 -1.37 18.98
CA THR A 350 0.01 -2.17 19.73
C THR A 350 0.28 -3.68 19.56
N SER A 351 1.42 -4.11 20.08
CA SER A 351 1.77 -5.54 20.17
C SER A 351 1.11 -6.17 21.41
N ILE A 352 1.19 -7.51 21.52
CA ILE A 352 0.85 -8.26 22.74
C ILE A 352 1.44 -7.59 24.00
N ALA A 353 2.57 -6.86 23.87
CA ALA A 353 3.25 -6.19 24.97
C ALA A 353 2.43 -5.09 25.68
N GLU A 354 1.35 -4.59 25.09
CA GLU A 354 0.45 -3.64 25.73
C GLU A 354 -0.58 -4.29 26.68
N LEU A 355 -0.77 -5.61 26.59
CA LEU A 355 -1.61 -6.32 27.57
C LEU A 355 -0.99 -6.23 28.97
N PRO A 356 -1.81 -6.20 30.04
CA PRO A 356 -1.30 -6.17 31.40
C PRO A 356 -0.28 -7.29 31.64
N ARG A 357 0.91 -6.94 32.15
CA ARG A 357 1.98 -7.92 32.40
C ARG A 357 1.56 -9.04 33.35
N GLY A 358 0.68 -8.75 34.31
CA GLY A 358 0.10 -9.75 35.20
C GLY A 358 -0.76 -10.77 34.46
N PHE A 359 -1.60 -10.30 33.52
CA PHE A 359 -2.38 -11.15 32.62
C PHE A 359 -1.47 -12.01 31.70
N LEU A 360 -0.47 -11.41 31.07
CA LEU A 360 0.46 -12.13 30.18
C LEU A 360 1.26 -13.20 30.93
N GLY A 361 1.81 -12.87 32.09
CA GLY A 361 2.56 -13.82 32.91
C GLY A 361 1.70 -14.98 33.41
N TRP A 362 0.44 -14.71 33.74
CA TRP A 362 -0.50 -15.76 34.11
C TRP A 362 -0.91 -16.63 32.91
N TYR A 363 -1.09 -16.05 31.72
CA TYR A 363 -1.34 -16.80 30.48
C TYR A 363 -0.18 -17.72 30.09
N GLU A 364 1.05 -17.22 30.12
CA GLU A 364 2.25 -18.00 29.83
C GLU A 364 2.43 -19.17 30.81
N ALA A 365 2.11 -18.93 32.09
CA ALA A 365 2.10 -19.97 33.10
C ALA A 365 0.99 -21.01 32.84
N GLY A 366 -0.21 -20.57 32.46
CA GLY A 366 -1.34 -21.44 32.11
C GLY A 366 -1.14 -22.27 30.84
N GLN A 367 -0.28 -21.85 29.91
CA GLN A 367 0.13 -22.68 28.77
C GLN A 367 1.06 -23.83 29.17
N LYS A 368 1.88 -23.63 30.20
CA LYS A 368 2.85 -24.62 30.69
C LYS A 368 2.23 -25.58 31.71
N ASP A 369 1.23 -25.13 32.45
CA ASP A 369 0.50 -25.91 33.44
C ASP A 369 -0.98 -25.52 33.47
N ALA A 370 -1.84 -26.43 33.01
CA ALA A 370 -3.29 -26.23 32.98
C ALA A 370 -3.90 -26.06 34.39
N GLY A 371 -3.24 -26.53 35.45
CA GLY A 371 -3.66 -26.34 36.84
C GLY A 371 -3.60 -24.87 37.28
N ILE A 372 -2.73 -24.07 36.68
CA ILE A 372 -2.61 -22.62 36.96
C ILE A 372 -3.84 -21.84 36.46
N LEU A 373 -4.53 -22.37 35.44
CA LEU A 373 -5.81 -21.81 34.97
C LEU A 373 -6.98 -22.14 35.91
N GLN A 374 -6.80 -23.10 36.82
CA GLN A 374 -7.80 -23.48 37.82
C GLN A 374 -7.67 -22.70 39.14
N ASP A 375 -6.57 -21.96 39.35
CA ASP A 375 -6.40 -21.05 40.50
C ASP A 375 -7.38 -19.86 40.37
N GLN A 376 -8.49 -19.92 41.11
CA GLN A 376 -9.55 -18.91 41.07
C GLN A 376 -9.10 -17.52 41.52
N PHE A 377 -8.11 -17.41 42.40
CA PHE A 377 -7.65 -16.11 42.90
C PHE A 377 -6.79 -15.41 41.84
N ARG A 378 -5.83 -16.14 41.23
CA ARG A 378 -5.01 -15.60 40.14
C ARG A 378 -5.86 -15.29 38.90
N LYS A 379 -6.83 -16.17 38.60
CA LYS A 379 -7.83 -15.98 37.55
C LYS A 379 -8.62 -14.68 37.73
N LYS A 380 -9.19 -14.47 38.92
CA LYS A 380 -9.97 -13.27 39.24
C LYS A 380 -9.14 -12.01 39.03
N ARG A 381 -7.95 -11.96 39.61
CA ARG A 381 -7.05 -10.80 39.53
C ARG A 381 -6.64 -10.48 38.09
N ALA A 382 -6.29 -11.48 37.29
CA ALA A 382 -5.90 -11.27 35.90
C ALA A 382 -7.08 -10.79 35.01
N LEU A 383 -8.30 -11.27 35.29
CA LEU A 383 -9.50 -10.79 34.61
C LEU A 383 -9.88 -9.36 35.04
N GLU A 384 -9.73 -8.99 36.33
CA GLU A 384 -9.92 -7.61 36.81
C GLU A 384 -8.90 -6.66 36.15
N GLU A 385 -7.64 -7.08 36.01
CA GLU A 385 -6.61 -6.31 35.28
C GLU A 385 -6.98 -6.11 33.80
N LEU A 386 -7.52 -7.13 33.15
CA LEU A 386 -8.03 -7.01 31.78
C LEU A 386 -9.27 -6.12 31.67
N GLU A 387 -10.19 -6.20 32.61
CA GLU A 387 -11.39 -5.37 32.64
C GLU A 387 -11.00 -3.89 32.70
N VAL A 388 -10.11 -3.53 33.63
CA VAL A 388 -9.58 -2.16 33.75
C VAL A 388 -8.84 -1.73 32.48
N PHE A 389 -8.08 -2.63 31.85
CA PHE A 389 -7.40 -2.33 30.59
C PHE A 389 -8.39 -2.03 29.45
N TYR A 390 -9.37 -2.91 29.22
CA TYR A 390 -10.36 -2.73 28.16
C TYR A 390 -11.26 -1.51 28.41
N GLU A 391 -11.61 -1.23 29.67
CA GLU A 391 -12.32 -0.01 30.05
C GLU A 391 -11.53 1.25 29.69
N LYS A 392 -10.24 1.31 30.05
CA LYS A 392 -9.37 2.43 29.68
C LYS A 392 -9.25 2.59 28.16
N LYS A 393 -9.08 1.48 27.42
CA LYS A 393 -9.01 1.52 25.95
C LYS A 393 -10.35 1.95 25.34
N ARG A 394 -11.49 1.54 25.89
CA ARG A 394 -12.81 1.98 25.47
C ARG A 394 -12.96 3.50 25.61
N HIS A 395 -12.56 4.06 26.75
CA HIS A 395 -12.57 5.51 26.96
C HIS A 395 -11.66 6.25 25.98
N TYR A 396 -10.43 5.76 25.80
CA TYR A 396 -9.50 6.32 24.82
C TYR A 396 -10.08 6.33 23.39
N ILE A 397 -10.68 5.22 22.94
CA ILE A 397 -11.34 5.15 21.62
C ILE A 397 -12.47 6.19 21.52
N VAL A 398 -13.29 6.34 22.57
CA VAL A 398 -14.38 7.32 22.58
C VAL A 398 -13.84 8.75 22.44
N ASP A 399 -12.75 9.08 23.12
CA ASP A 399 -12.17 10.43 23.06
C ASP A 399 -11.52 10.71 21.70
N GLN A 400 -10.79 9.74 21.14
CA GLN A 400 -10.24 9.84 19.78
C GLN A 400 -11.35 10.00 18.73
N ARG A 401 -12.47 9.27 18.87
CA ARG A 401 -13.64 9.45 17.99
C ARG A 401 -14.24 10.84 18.08
N LYS A 402 -14.30 11.44 19.27
CA LYS A 402 -14.79 12.82 19.43
C LYS A 402 -13.88 13.80 18.72
N GLU A 403 -12.56 13.66 18.85
CA GLU A 403 -11.58 14.51 18.18
C GLU A 403 -11.73 14.45 16.65
N VAL A 404 -11.76 13.23 16.08
CA VAL A 404 -11.96 13.03 14.64
C VAL A 404 -13.33 13.57 14.19
N ALA A 405 -14.39 13.37 14.98
CA ALA A 405 -15.72 13.89 14.67
C ALA A 405 -15.77 15.42 14.65
N VAL A 406 -15.06 16.10 15.55
CA VAL A 406 -14.93 17.57 15.55
C VAL A 406 -14.24 18.05 14.27
N LEU A 407 -13.13 17.43 13.89
CA LEU A 407 -12.41 17.76 12.65
C LEU A 407 -13.28 17.52 11.41
N LEU A 408 -13.97 16.39 11.35
CA LEU A 408 -14.84 16.04 10.24
C LEU A 408 -16.02 17.02 10.13
N LYS A 409 -16.65 17.36 11.27
CA LYS A 409 -17.73 18.35 11.31
C LYS A 409 -17.28 19.73 10.81
N ALA A 410 -16.07 20.16 11.20
CA ALA A 410 -15.52 21.42 10.71
C ALA A 410 -15.35 21.42 9.18
N LEU A 411 -14.89 20.30 8.59
CA LEU A 411 -14.80 20.14 7.14
C LEU A 411 -16.17 20.05 6.46
N ASP A 412 -17.14 19.35 7.06
CA ASP A 412 -18.50 19.19 6.51
C ASP A 412 -19.31 20.50 6.53
N GLN A 413 -19.04 21.37 7.51
CA GLN A 413 -19.63 22.71 7.57
C GLN A 413 -18.89 23.74 6.70
N SER A 414 -17.72 23.39 6.18
CA SER A 414 -16.95 24.26 5.29
C SER A 414 -17.52 24.24 3.85
N PRO A 415 -17.22 25.26 3.02
CA PRO A 415 -17.62 25.26 1.62
C PRO A 415 -16.79 24.30 0.74
N LEU A 416 -15.88 23.48 1.31
CA LEU A 416 -14.94 22.64 0.58
C LEU A 416 -15.61 21.74 -0.47
N ALA A 417 -16.69 21.04 -0.10
CA ALA A 417 -17.38 20.13 -1.02
C ALA A 417 -18.05 20.88 -2.19
N GLY A 418 -18.59 22.07 -1.93
CA GLY A 418 -19.18 22.92 -2.97
C GLY A 418 -18.10 23.47 -3.91
N LEU A 419 -16.98 23.92 -3.36
CA LEU A 419 -15.83 24.40 -4.15
C LEU A 419 -15.25 23.28 -5.02
N ASP A 420 -15.11 22.09 -4.45
CA ASP A 420 -14.63 20.90 -5.15
C ASP A 420 -15.54 20.52 -6.32
N GLY A 421 -16.85 20.45 -6.12
CA GLY A 421 -17.80 20.19 -7.21
C GLY A 421 -17.75 21.26 -8.30
N SER A 422 -17.57 22.52 -7.91
CA SER A 422 -17.47 23.66 -8.83
C SER A 422 -16.20 23.61 -9.67
N LEU A 423 -15.04 23.29 -9.08
CA LEU A 423 -13.77 23.13 -9.79
C LEU A 423 -13.79 21.88 -10.67
N HIS A 424 -14.28 20.76 -10.17
CA HIS A 424 -14.45 19.54 -10.96
C HIS A 424 -15.29 19.79 -12.20
N GLY A 425 -16.44 20.46 -12.07
CA GLY A 425 -17.31 20.81 -13.19
C GLY A 425 -16.59 21.71 -14.21
N PHE A 426 -15.87 22.73 -13.73
CA PHE A 426 -15.09 23.61 -14.60
C PHE A 426 -13.98 22.86 -15.36
N PHE A 427 -13.09 22.15 -14.67
CA PHE A 427 -11.98 21.43 -15.31
C PHE A 427 -12.45 20.32 -16.26
N SER A 428 -13.55 19.65 -15.93
CA SER A 428 -14.16 18.64 -16.83
C SER A 428 -14.78 19.25 -18.09
N SER A 429 -15.10 20.55 -18.08
CA SER A 429 -15.69 21.24 -19.23
C SER A 429 -14.67 21.75 -20.25
N LEU A 430 -13.38 21.66 -19.95
CA LEU A 430 -12.30 22.11 -20.82
C LEU A 430 -12.08 21.10 -21.97
N ASP A 431 -12.65 21.40 -23.13
CA ASP A 431 -12.52 20.60 -24.36
C ASP A 431 -11.10 20.63 -24.96
N TRP A 432 -10.40 21.74 -24.78
CA TRP A 432 -9.08 22.00 -25.35
C TRP A 432 -7.91 21.55 -24.46
N ALA A 433 -8.16 21.29 -23.16
CA ALA A 433 -7.15 20.84 -22.20
C ALA A 433 -7.74 19.76 -21.29
N PRO A 434 -7.46 18.47 -21.55
CA PRO A 434 -8.07 17.39 -20.79
C PRO A 434 -7.65 17.44 -19.32
N TRP A 435 -8.63 17.21 -18.45
CA TRP A 435 -8.41 17.04 -17.02
C TRP A 435 -8.34 15.56 -16.64
N LEU A 436 -7.29 15.22 -15.89
CA LEU A 436 -7.05 13.89 -15.34
C LEU A 436 -7.18 13.94 -13.82
N PRO A 437 -8.04 13.12 -13.18
CA PRO A 437 -8.19 13.13 -11.73
C PRO A 437 -6.90 12.73 -11.01
N GLY A 438 -6.63 13.33 -9.85
CA GLY A 438 -5.45 13.05 -9.03
C GLY A 438 -5.45 11.61 -8.48
N ALA A 439 -4.35 10.87 -8.70
CA ALA A 439 -4.25 9.45 -8.32
C ALA A 439 -4.49 9.18 -6.83
N GLN A 440 -4.05 10.09 -5.96
CA GLN A 440 -4.17 9.94 -4.51
C GLN A 440 -5.62 9.99 -4.01
N ARG A 441 -6.49 10.77 -4.68
CA ARG A 441 -7.90 10.91 -4.30
C ARG A 441 -8.70 9.67 -4.65
N SER A 442 -8.47 9.09 -5.83
CA SER A 442 -9.07 7.82 -6.25
C SER A 442 -8.65 6.65 -5.36
N GLU A 443 -7.44 6.70 -4.80
CA GLU A 443 -6.98 5.72 -3.81
C GLU A 443 -7.71 5.89 -2.47
N ALA A 444 -7.75 7.10 -1.93
CA ALA A 444 -8.46 7.37 -0.67
C ALA A 444 -9.94 6.93 -0.74
N MET A 445 -10.62 7.19 -1.87
CA MET A 445 -12.00 6.74 -2.09
C MET A 445 -12.14 5.21 -2.14
N ARG A 446 -11.17 4.49 -2.73
CA ARG A 446 -11.18 3.02 -2.76
C ARG A 446 -10.94 2.42 -1.39
N GLN A 447 -10.04 3.00 -0.59
CA GLN A 447 -9.83 2.59 0.80
C GLN A 447 -11.11 2.73 1.62
N LEU A 448 -11.81 3.87 1.48
CA LEU A 448 -13.11 4.09 2.14
C LEU A 448 -14.16 3.06 1.69
N ARG A 449 -14.29 2.80 0.37
CA ARG A 449 -15.25 1.80 -0.14
C ARG A 449 -14.90 0.37 0.30
N GLY A 450 -13.61 0.02 0.32
CA GLY A 450 -13.13 -1.28 0.79
C GLY A 450 -13.46 -1.53 2.26
N SER A 451 -13.50 -0.49 3.09
CA SER A 451 -13.95 -0.60 4.50
C SER A 451 -15.45 -0.74 4.70
N GLN A 452 -16.27 -0.44 3.69
CA GLN A 452 -17.74 -0.51 3.79
C GLN A 452 -18.31 -1.89 3.42
N ASN A 453 -17.49 -2.81 2.91
CA ASN A 453 -17.89 -4.20 2.69
C ASN A 453 -17.54 -5.03 3.95
N PRO A 454 -18.55 -5.57 4.66
CA PRO A 454 -18.37 -6.31 5.90
C PRO A 454 -17.69 -7.67 5.73
#